data_AF-A0A6I5CQU6-F1
#
_entry.id   AF-A0A6I5CQU6-F1
#
_cell.length_a   1.000
_cell.length_b   1.000
_cell.length_c   1.000
_cell.angle_alpha   90.00
_cell.angle_beta   90.00
_cell.angle_gamma   90.00
#
_symmetry.space_group_name_H-M   'P 1'
#
loop_
_entity.id
_entity.type
_entity.pdbx_description
1 polymer ?
#
loop_
_entity_poly.entity_id
_entity_poly.type
_entity_poly.pdbx_seq_one_letter_code
_entity_poly.pdbx_strand_id
1 'polypeptide(L)'
;NNGTTLWFAQANQVANGVAERTVSGLLPAVQYQFRFESAWIGAGAPNPAANNAIYRLDILDGTTVLASRTRNVSNGSSVFPGGVLTEDLPPLPFIAPSTGAVTIRFTDLTTGGAVNDRDLFLMPLEVRTAALTVTATPFLRRLTFDCDGTATSTRDLALDGVTPYTVQGQVGSCTGDGSSASAAPGPDTEVVQLCDTANGASRAFLRRLTFEPGADTPTVTDTALDGTTPYTPAGTVGVCQPAAPEDCHTASTVELCDAHGTGETRFLRHYLLDCTSGDVLNFTDTTLDGDPYTVTGTAGQCSQPKCPAHSVLERCAYDDTDGDGLADTGYVELYGVDCTGAVTLLGTYTPDLATPYTPVSPVDDTPDDAEGAEPAFGAQAHRVELAAGASWNASARTALQSVTAVAHGGTGTVTTADGPSTLHTGEAATWSVARETDAALTGPLTITADSGTVTITWTRGVTLS
;
A
#
# COMPACT_ATOMS: atom_id res chain seq x y z
N ASN A 1 21.70 -10.57 24.31
CA ASN A 1 22.05 -11.99 24.09
C ASN A 1 21.00 -12.64 23.20
N ASN A 2 20.97 -12.30 21.91
CA ASN A 2 19.83 -12.59 21.02
C ASN A 2 19.99 -13.91 20.23
N GLY A 3 20.73 -14.90 20.78
CA GLY A 3 21.00 -16.17 20.09
C GLY A 3 21.92 -16.06 18.85
N THR A 4 22.46 -14.88 18.56
CA THR A 4 23.28 -14.61 17.36
C THR A 4 24.78 -14.78 17.59
N THR A 5 25.24 -14.89 18.83
CA THR A 5 26.66 -15.00 19.19
C THR A 5 26.91 -16.36 19.84
N LEU A 6 27.89 -17.10 19.32
CA LEU A 6 28.41 -18.31 19.97
C LEU A 6 29.36 -17.88 21.09
N TRP A 7 29.00 -18.13 22.35
CA TRP A 7 29.86 -17.82 23.48
C TRP A 7 30.59 -19.08 23.93
N PHE A 8 31.91 -18.99 24.07
CA PHE A 8 32.73 -20.05 24.65
C PHE A 8 33.59 -19.51 25.80
N ALA A 9 32.94 -19.15 26.91
CA ALA A 9 33.66 -18.81 28.13
C ALA A 9 33.66 -20.03 29.06
N GLN A 10 34.83 -20.64 29.26
CA GLN A 10 35.04 -21.67 30.28
C GLN A 10 36.10 -21.21 31.27
N ALA A 11 35.76 -20.22 32.09
CA ALA A 11 36.63 -19.85 33.20
C ALA A 11 36.78 -21.06 34.16
N ASN A 12 38.03 -21.49 34.37
CA ASN A 12 38.41 -22.51 35.36
C ASN A 12 37.74 -23.90 35.23
N GLN A 13 37.43 -24.36 34.01
CA GLN A 13 36.97 -25.73 33.75
C GLN A 13 38.01 -26.51 32.94
N VAL A 14 37.98 -27.85 33.04
CA VAL A 14 38.83 -28.73 32.23
C VAL A 14 38.45 -28.56 30.75
N ALA A 15 39.44 -28.29 29.90
CA ALA A 15 39.26 -28.10 28.46
C ALA A 15 38.69 -29.35 27.78
N ASN A 16 37.36 -29.44 27.71
CA ASN A 16 36.63 -30.47 26.98
C ASN A 16 35.45 -29.89 26.18
N GLY A 17 35.32 -28.57 26.14
CA GLY A 17 34.17 -27.92 25.54
C GLY A 17 34.21 -27.98 24.01
N VAL A 18 33.10 -28.45 23.46
CA VAL A 18 32.75 -28.32 22.05
C VAL A 18 31.61 -27.32 21.96
N ALA A 19 31.73 -26.30 21.10
CA ALA A 19 30.64 -25.38 20.80
C ALA A 19 30.16 -25.58 19.38
N GLU A 20 28.85 -25.66 19.17
CA GLU A 20 28.25 -25.93 17.85
C GLU A 20 27.14 -24.94 17.52
N ARG A 21 27.00 -24.62 16.23
CA ARG A 21 25.85 -23.89 15.69
C ARG A 21 25.53 -24.34 14.28
N THR A 22 24.26 -24.60 14.01
CA THR A 22 23.76 -24.88 12.67
C THR A 22 23.53 -23.59 11.88
N VAL A 23 23.96 -23.59 10.63
CA VAL A 23 23.65 -22.59 9.60
C VAL A 23 22.81 -23.29 8.53
N SER A 24 21.62 -22.76 8.25
CA SER A 24 20.68 -23.29 7.26
C SER A 24 20.43 -22.28 6.13
N GLY A 25 19.71 -22.69 5.08
CA GLY A 25 19.37 -21.84 3.94
C GLY A 25 20.50 -21.73 2.91
N LEU A 26 21.46 -22.65 2.93
CA LEU A 26 22.53 -22.71 1.95
C LEU A 26 22.04 -23.37 0.66
N LEU A 27 22.46 -22.85 -0.48
CA LEU A 27 22.20 -23.45 -1.79
C LEU A 27 23.10 -24.68 -1.96
N PRO A 28 22.54 -25.88 -2.24
CA PRO A 28 23.30 -27.09 -2.48
C PRO A 28 24.39 -26.91 -3.55
N ALA A 29 25.54 -27.56 -3.33
CA ALA A 29 26.68 -27.57 -4.25
C ALA A 29 27.28 -26.18 -4.59
N VAL A 30 26.91 -25.14 -3.85
CA VAL A 30 27.51 -23.80 -3.97
C VAL A 30 28.70 -23.69 -3.01
N GLN A 31 29.77 -23.03 -3.46
CA GLN A 31 30.91 -22.73 -2.60
C GLN A 31 30.61 -21.54 -1.69
N TYR A 32 30.82 -21.74 -0.40
CA TYR A 32 30.72 -20.73 0.64
C TYR A 32 32.07 -20.50 1.31
N GLN A 33 32.18 -19.38 2.02
CA GLN A 33 33.29 -19.02 2.87
C GLN A 33 32.76 -18.65 4.25
N PHE A 34 33.30 -19.29 5.28
CA PHE A 34 33.01 -18.93 6.67
C PHE A 34 34.10 -18.02 7.22
N ARG A 35 33.68 -16.90 7.83
CA ARG A 35 34.53 -15.92 8.48
C ARG A 35 34.22 -15.89 9.96
N PHE A 36 35.27 -15.88 10.77
CA PHE A 36 35.15 -15.79 12.22
C PHE A 36 36.28 -14.93 12.78
N GLU A 37 35.95 -14.26 13.87
CA GLU A 37 36.91 -13.51 14.67
C GLU A 37 37.13 -14.25 15.98
N SER A 38 38.32 -14.09 16.57
CA SER A 38 38.56 -14.58 17.91
C SER A 38 39.37 -13.57 18.71
N ALA A 39 38.98 -13.32 19.94
CA ALA A 39 39.66 -12.42 20.86
C ALA A 39 39.89 -13.11 22.21
N TRP A 40 41.02 -12.81 22.85
CA TRP A 40 41.31 -13.27 24.21
C TRP A 40 40.85 -12.20 25.22
N ILE A 41 40.13 -12.62 26.28
CA ILE A 41 39.44 -11.73 27.23
C ILE A 41 39.98 -11.87 28.68
N GLY A 42 41.05 -12.63 28.92
CA GLY A 42 41.59 -12.81 30.28
C GLY A 42 42.21 -11.54 30.90
N ALA A 43 42.27 -11.48 32.24
CA ALA A 43 42.94 -10.41 32.98
C ALA A 43 44.36 -10.78 33.45
N GLY A 44 44.81 -12.02 33.22
CA GLY A 44 46.12 -12.50 33.65
C GLY A 44 47.25 -12.12 32.70
N ALA A 45 48.45 -11.85 33.21
CA ALA A 45 49.64 -11.72 32.38
C ALA A 45 49.80 -13.01 31.56
N PRO A 46 49.68 -12.97 30.22
CA PRO A 46 49.85 -14.17 29.43
C PRO A 46 51.28 -14.64 29.68
N ASN A 47 51.44 -15.90 30.12
CA ASN A 47 52.71 -16.60 29.95
C ASN A 47 52.59 -17.43 28.67
N PRO A 48 52.73 -16.81 27.49
CA PRO A 48 52.45 -17.45 26.21
C PRO A 48 53.46 -18.56 25.88
N ALA A 49 54.59 -18.61 26.59
CA ALA A 49 55.67 -19.57 26.33
C ALA A 49 55.34 -21.00 26.80
N ALA A 50 54.39 -21.18 27.72
CA ALA A 50 54.12 -22.49 28.34
C ALA A 50 52.75 -23.10 27.98
N ASN A 51 51.91 -22.38 27.24
CA ASN A 51 50.47 -22.64 27.22
C ASN A 51 49.89 -22.38 25.83
N ASN A 52 49.80 -23.44 25.02
CA ASN A 52 49.19 -23.37 23.69
C ASN A 52 47.66 -23.31 23.80
N ALA A 53 47.05 -22.18 23.45
CA ALA A 53 45.62 -21.97 23.23
C ALA A 53 45.29 -22.30 21.78
N ILE A 54 44.97 -23.57 21.53
CA ILE A 54 44.75 -24.09 20.18
C ILE A 54 43.27 -24.44 20.05
N TYR A 55 42.62 -23.89 19.03
CA TYR A 55 41.22 -24.19 18.73
C TYR A 55 41.11 -24.79 17.33
N ARG A 56 40.30 -25.83 17.18
CA ARG A 56 39.92 -26.36 15.87
C ARG A 56 38.49 -25.95 15.55
N LEU A 57 38.34 -25.26 14.43
CA LEU A 57 37.08 -24.98 13.78
C LEU A 57 36.82 -26.07 12.75
N ASP A 58 35.66 -26.72 12.81
CA ASP A 58 35.16 -27.67 11.83
C ASP A 58 33.83 -27.16 11.25
N ILE A 59 33.62 -27.31 9.94
CA ILE A 59 32.34 -27.15 9.26
C ILE A 59 31.85 -28.54 8.91
N LEU A 60 30.65 -28.91 9.36
CA LEU A 60 30.15 -30.28 9.33
C LEU A 60 28.86 -30.41 8.53
N ASP A 61 28.69 -31.53 7.81
CA ASP A 61 27.40 -32.06 7.36
C ASP A 61 27.08 -33.31 8.18
N GLY A 62 26.16 -33.17 9.14
CA GLY A 62 25.97 -34.16 10.20
C GLY A 62 27.25 -34.38 11.00
N THR A 63 27.89 -35.55 10.82
CA THR A 63 29.17 -35.90 11.45
C THR A 63 30.39 -35.76 10.54
N THR A 64 30.18 -35.48 9.25
CA THR A 64 31.25 -35.40 8.25
C THR A 64 31.87 -34.01 8.26
N VAL A 65 33.19 -33.92 8.42
CA VAL A 65 33.91 -32.64 8.35
C VAL A 65 34.10 -32.23 6.89
N LEU A 66 33.44 -31.15 6.47
CA LEU A 66 33.54 -30.54 5.14
C LEU A 66 34.79 -29.65 5.01
N ALA A 67 35.12 -28.91 6.07
CA ALA A 67 36.30 -28.06 6.15
C ALA A 67 36.77 -27.95 7.60
N SER A 68 38.07 -27.81 7.81
CA SER A 68 38.65 -27.66 9.15
C SER A 68 39.79 -26.65 9.16
N ARG A 69 39.97 -25.97 10.28
CA ARG A 69 41.11 -25.12 10.54
C ARG A 69 41.47 -25.08 12.01
N THR A 70 42.77 -25.11 12.29
CA THR A 70 43.31 -24.88 13.63
C THR A 70 43.84 -23.45 13.76
N ARG A 71 43.53 -22.76 14.86
CA ARG A 71 44.08 -21.46 15.22
C ARG A 71 44.79 -21.54 16.57
N ASN A 72 46.04 -21.07 16.61
CA ASN A 72 46.76 -20.85 17.86
C ASN A 72 46.63 -19.37 18.24
N VAL A 73 45.98 -19.07 19.37
CA VAL A 73 45.76 -17.70 19.87
C VAL A 73 46.73 -17.31 21.00
N SER A 74 47.76 -18.13 21.25
CA SER A 74 48.63 -17.97 22.43
C SER A 74 49.54 -16.75 22.40
N ASN A 75 49.77 -16.11 21.24
CA ASN A 75 50.96 -15.27 21.05
C ASN A 75 50.75 -13.90 20.40
N GLY A 76 49.54 -13.31 20.41
CA GLY A 76 49.42 -12.01 19.72
C GLY A 76 48.08 -11.29 19.61
N SER A 77 47.08 -11.53 20.46
CA SER A 77 45.90 -10.64 20.48
C SER A 77 46.20 -9.42 21.34
N SER A 78 46.81 -8.37 20.78
CA SER A 78 46.99 -7.11 21.48
C SER A 78 45.62 -6.46 21.79
N VAL A 79 45.27 -6.44 23.07
CA VAL A 79 44.49 -5.42 23.78
C VAL A 79 43.08 -5.09 23.24
N PHE A 80 42.05 -5.45 24.03
CA PHE A 80 40.83 -4.62 24.15
C PHE A 80 40.81 -4.08 25.60
N PRO A 81 40.37 -2.82 25.84
CA PRO A 81 39.19 -2.28 25.23
C PRO A 81 39.45 -1.16 24.20
N GLY A 82 39.22 -1.45 22.90
CA GLY A 82 39.15 -0.44 21.83
C GLY A 82 39.84 -0.77 20.50
N GLY A 83 40.61 -1.86 20.38
CA GLY A 83 41.37 -2.19 19.17
C GLY A 83 40.60 -3.04 18.17
N VAL A 84 40.19 -2.45 17.03
CA VAL A 84 39.57 -3.07 15.84
C VAL A 84 39.80 -4.58 15.77
N LEU A 85 38.71 -5.36 15.78
CA LEU A 85 38.71 -6.79 15.52
C LEU A 85 39.26 -7.00 14.10
N THR A 86 40.55 -7.28 13.96
CA THR A 86 41.12 -7.58 12.66
C THR A 86 40.82 -9.02 12.30
N GLU A 87 40.24 -9.20 11.13
CA GLU A 87 40.02 -10.49 10.49
C GLU A 87 41.39 -11.09 10.10
N ASP A 88 42.08 -11.67 11.08
CA ASP A 88 43.49 -12.08 10.92
C ASP A 88 43.67 -13.38 10.13
N LEU A 89 42.59 -14.09 9.78
CA LEU A 89 42.66 -15.35 9.04
C LEU A 89 41.90 -15.28 7.71
N PRO A 90 42.44 -15.86 6.62
CA PRO A 90 41.71 -16.00 5.35
C PRO A 90 40.38 -16.71 5.58
N PRO A 91 39.28 -16.44 4.85
CA PRO A 91 38.03 -17.17 5.04
C PRO A 91 38.20 -18.70 4.90
N LEU A 92 37.39 -19.52 5.58
CA LEU A 92 37.42 -20.98 5.47
C LEU A 92 36.40 -21.44 4.40
N PRO A 93 36.84 -21.86 3.19
CA PRO A 93 35.93 -22.27 2.14
C PRO A 93 35.34 -23.66 2.40
N PHE A 94 34.08 -23.87 2.00
CA PHE A 94 33.41 -25.17 1.99
C PHE A 94 32.34 -25.22 0.88
N ILE A 95 31.96 -26.42 0.43
CA ILE A 95 30.83 -26.61 -0.50
C ILE A 95 29.61 -27.00 0.34
N ALA A 96 28.49 -26.31 0.15
CA ALA A 96 27.27 -26.59 0.90
C ALA A 96 26.69 -27.98 0.53
N PRO A 97 26.28 -28.78 1.53
CA PRO A 97 25.70 -30.09 1.29
C PRO A 97 24.30 -29.99 0.68
N SER A 98 23.79 -31.12 0.18
CA SER A 98 22.43 -31.21 -0.39
C SER A 98 21.32 -30.91 0.61
N THR A 99 21.60 -31.05 1.91
CA THR A 99 20.69 -30.70 3.00
C THR A 99 20.45 -29.20 3.14
N GLY A 100 21.29 -28.36 2.52
CA GLY A 100 21.22 -26.90 2.62
C GLY A 100 21.57 -26.35 4.01
N ALA A 101 22.22 -27.16 4.85
CA ALA A 101 22.63 -26.78 6.19
C ALA A 101 23.99 -27.37 6.58
N VAL A 102 24.76 -26.65 7.41
CA VAL A 102 26.01 -27.12 8.01
C VAL A 102 26.05 -26.81 9.50
N THR A 103 26.83 -27.57 10.27
CA THR A 103 27.14 -27.24 11.67
C THR A 103 28.57 -26.70 11.76
N ILE A 104 28.70 -25.50 12.32
CA ILE A 104 29.99 -24.91 12.69
C ILE A 104 30.32 -25.41 14.08
N ARG A 105 31.44 -26.10 14.24
CA ARG A 105 31.93 -26.65 15.50
C ARG A 105 33.28 -26.03 15.87
N PHE A 106 33.42 -25.58 17.11
CA PHE A 106 34.71 -25.21 17.70
C PHE A 106 35.08 -26.23 18.77
N THR A 107 36.30 -26.76 18.70
CA THR A 107 36.87 -27.71 19.65
C THR A 107 38.12 -27.09 20.27
N ASP A 108 38.19 -27.03 21.58
CA ASP A 108 39.41 -26.67 22.28
C ASP A 108 40.42 -27.83 22.23
N LEU A 109 41.59 -27.59 21.63
CA LEU A 109 42.74 -28.51 21.54
C LEU A 109 43.90 -28.07 22.43
N THR A 110 43.66 -27.12 23.33
CA THR A 110 44.66 -26.61 24.27
C THR A 110 45.33 -27.73 25.05
N THR A 111 46.66 -27.70 25.09
CA THR A 111 47.46 -28.52 25.98
C THR A 111 48.05 -27.62 27.08
N GLY A 112 47.48 -27.67 28.29
CA GLY A 112 47.93 -26.89 29.44
C GLY A 112 47.23 -27.36 30.72
N GLY A 113 47.88 -27.21 31.88
CA GLY A 113 47.41 -27.75 33.17
C GLY A 113 46.02 -27.27 33.62
N ALA A 114 45.48 -27.94 34.65
CA ALA A 114 44.07 -27.95 35.07
C ALA A 114 43.43 -26.59 35.47
N VAL A 115 44.19 -25.49 35.47
CA VAL A 115 43.68 -24.16 35.85
C VAL A 115 44.31 -23.14 34.91
N ASN A 116 43.63 -22.86 33.81
CA ASN A 116 44.02 -21.81 32.88
C ASN A 116 42.82 -20.87 32.72
N ASP A 117 42.99 -19.64 33.19
CA ASP A 117 42.07 -18.52 33.05
C ASP A 117 42.04 -18.08 31.57
N ARG A 118 41.13 -18.66 30.78
CA ARG A 118 41.08 -18.50 29.33
C ARG A 118 39.66 -18.22 28.86
N ASP A 119 39.27 -16.96 28.96
CA ASP A 119 38.08 -16.47 28.28
C ASP A 119 38.42 -16.20 26.82
N LEU A 120 38.18 -17.18 25.94
CA LEU A 120 38.22 -16.97 24.49
C LEU A 120 36.84 -16.56 24.01
N PHE A 121 36.79 -15.47 23.26
CA PHE A 121 35.61 -15.04 22.57
C PHE A 121 35.72 -15.36 21.08
N LEU A 122 34.74 -16.09 20.55
CA LEU A 122 34.65 -16.46 19.14
C LEU A 122 33.39 -15.85 18.55
N MET A 123 33.55 -14.89 17.63
CA MET A 123 32.42 -14.29 16.93
C MET A 123 32.33 -14.85 15.52
N PRO A 124 31.28 -15.61 15.17
CA PRO A 124 30.99 -15.86 13.77
C PRO A 124 30.61 -14.52 13.12
N LEU A 125 31.40 -14.09 12.15
CA LEU A 125 31.16 -12.82 11.45
C LEU A 125 30.11 -13.03 10.36
N GLU A 126 30.37 -13.98 9.45
CA GLU A 126 29.47 -14.24 8.33
C GLU A 126 29.77 -15.55 7.57
N VAL A 127 28.74 -16.10 6.93
CA VAL A 127 28.86 -17.11 5.87
C VAL A 127 28.47 -16.44 4.55
N ARG A 128 29.43 -16.26 3.63
CA ARG A 128 29.18 -15.66 2.31
C ARG A 128 29.37 -16.68 1.20
N THR A 129 28.60 -16.59 0.11
CA THR A 129 28.89 -17.36 -1.11
C THR A 129 30.18 -16.81 -1.73
N ALA A 130 31.04 -17.71 -2.23
CA ALA A 130 32.16 -17.30 -3.05
C ALA A 130 31.59 -16.88 -4.41
N ALA A 131 31.21 -15.60 -4.53
CA ALA A 131 30.67 -14.97 -5.73
C ALA A 131 29.80 -15.92 -6.56
N LEU A 132 28.54 -16.10 -6.17
CA LEU A 132 27.53 -16.44 -7.17
C LEU A 132 27.64 -15.35 -8.23
N THR A 133 28.10 -15.69 -9.42
CA THR A 133 27.90 -14.84 -10.60
C THR A 133 26.39 -14.79 -10.77
N VAL A 134 25.75 -13.81 -10.14
CA VAL A 134 24.31 -13.57 -10.29
C VAL A 134 24.16 -13.19 -11.75
N THR A 135 23.73 -14.16 -12.56
CA THR A 135 23.46 -13.89 -13.96
C THR A 135 22.12 -13.18 -13.97
N ALA A 136 22.16 -11.85 -13.93
CA ALA A 136 20.97 -11.04 -14.12
C ALA A 136 20.36 -11.43 -15.48
N THR A 137 19.14 -11.95 -15.46
CA THR A 137 18.41 -12.29 -16.68
C THR A 137 17.42 -11.16 -16.94
N PRO A 138 17.63 -10.33 -17.98
CA PRO A 138 16.73 -9.23 -18.29
C PRO A 138 15.38 -9.76 -18.79
N PHE A 139 14.30 -9.08 -18.40
CA PHE A 139 12.93 -9.36 -18.81
C PHE A 139 12.11 -8.06 -18.81
N LEU A 140 10.91 -8.07 -19.41
CA LEU A 140 9.99 -6.94 -19.43
C LEU A 140 8.89 -7.14 -18.40
N ARG A 141 8.55 -6.10 -17.63
CA ARG A 141 7.41 -6.10 -16.69
C ARG A 141 6.37 -5.10 -17.13
N ARG A 142 5.17 -5.58 -17.44
CA ARG A 142 4.00 -4.73 -17.68
C ARG A 142 3.25 -4.53 -16.36
N LEU A 143 3.02 -3.27 -16.01
CA LEU A 143 2.20 -2.84 -14.89
C LEU A 143 0.90 -2.26 -15.44
N THR A 144 -0.23 -2.71 -14.91
CA THR A 144 -1.53 -2.06 -15.14
C THR A 144 -1.89 -1.27 -13.90
N PHE A 145 -2.35 -0.04 -14.07
CA PHE A 145 -2.76 0.84 -12.98
C PHE A 145 -4.27 1.09 -13.06
N ASP A 146 -4.92 1.30 -11.92
CA ASP A 146 -6.27 1.88 -11.88
C ASP A 146 -6.24 3.40 -12.05
N CYS A 147 -7.43 4.02 -12.01
CA CYS A 147 -7.60 5.46 -12.16
C CYS A 147 -6.91 6.28 -11.06
N ASP A 148 -6.62 5.68 -9.91
CA ASP A 148 -5.95 6.33 -8.78
C ASP A 148 -4.43 6.14 -8.83
N GLY A 149 -3.91 5.49 -9.88
CA GLY A 149 -2.48 5.21 -10.06
C GLY A 149 -1.97 4.03 -9.26
N THR A 150 -2.85 3.21 -8.67
CA THR A 150 -2.47 2.00 -7.94
C THR A 150 -2.28 0.85 -8.91
N ALA A 151 -1.19 0.10 -8.79
CA ALA A 151 -0.92 -1.04 -9.67
C ALA A 151 -1.92 -2.19 -9.38
N THR A 152 -2.75 -2.54 -10.34
CA THR A 152 -3.79 -3.58 -10.23
C THR A 152 -3.34 -4.94 -10.76
N SER A 153 -2.34 -4.97 -11.67
CA SER A 153 -1.76 -6.22 -12.14
C SER A 153 -0.32 -6.06 -12.61
N THR A 154 0.42 -7.16 -12.52
CA THR A 154 1.77 -7.32 -13.06
C THR A 154 1.81 -8.49 -14.04
N ARG A 155 2.49 -8.33 -15.16
CA ARG A 155 2.78 -9.41 -16.10
C ARG A 155 4.22 -9.35 -16.56
N ASP A 156 4.93 -10.45 -16.36
CA ASP A 156 6.33 -10.59 -16.75
C ASP A 156 6.43 -11.30 -18.10
N LEU A 157 7.26 -10.74 -18.97
CA LEU A 157 7.41 -11.13 -20.35
C LEU A 157 8.91 -11.26 -20.68
N ALA A 158 9.26 -12.12 -21.62
CA ALA A 158 10.58 -12.13 -22.21
C ALA A 158 10.83 -10.79 -22.95
N LEU A 159 12.06 -10.58 -23.41
CA LEU A 159 12.44 -9.35 -24.13
C LEU A 159 11.71 -9.16 -25.47
N ASP A 160 11.00 -10.17 -25.97
CA ASP A 160 10.13 -10.07 -27.14
C ASP A 160 8.79 -9.38 -26.85
N GLY A 161 8.46 -9.13 -25.58
CA GLY A 161 7.21 -8.49 -25.16
C GLY A 161 5.96 -9.36 -25.31
N VAL A 162 6.10 -10.66 -25.64
CA VAL A 162 4.98 -11.58 -25.92
C VAL A 162 5.05 -12.84 -25.08
N THR A 163 6.23 -13.46 -24.97
CA THR A 163 6.42 -14.74 -24.28
C THR A 163 6.35 -14.52 -22.77
N PRO A 164 5.48 -15.22 -22.00
CA PRO A 164 5.47 -15.12 -20.55
C PRO A 164 6.83 -15.48 -19.93
N TYR A 165 7.29 -14.70 -18.97
CA TYR A 165 8.53 -14.94 -18.22
C TYR A 165 8.21 -15.28 -16.77
N THR A 166 8.81 -16.34 -16.24
CA THR A 166 8.69 -16.72 -14.82
C THR A 166 9.94 -16.26 -14.08
N VAL A 167 9.77 -15.34 -13.14
CA VAL A 167 10.87 -14.80 -12.33
C VAL A 167 11.47 -15.92 -11.45
N GLN A 168 12.77 -16.14 -11.57
CA GLN A 168 13.51 -17.16 -10.80
C GLN A 168 14.28 -16.59 -9.59
N GLY A 169 14.04 -15.33 -9.20
CA GLY A 169 14.74 -14.66 -8.10
C GLY A 169 14.09 -13.36 -7.64
N GLN A 170 14.86 -12.49 -6.98
CA GLN A 170 14.40 -11.13 -6.69
C GLN A 170 14.43 -10.27 -7.96
N VAL A 171 13.40 -9.44 -8.12
CA VAL A 171 13.33 -8.46 -9.19
C VAL A 171 14.06 -7.20 -8.76
N GLY A 172 15.03 -6.79 -9.56
CA GLY A 172 15.67 -5.48 -9.47
C GLY A 172 15.52 -4.72 -10.77
N SER A 173 15.70 -3.41 -10.74
CA SER A 173 15.94 -2.65 -11.96
C SER A 173 17.27 -3.12 -12.57
N CYS A 174 17.31 -3.23 -13.89
CA CYS A 174 18.59 -3.36 -14.58
C CYS A 174 19.31 -2.01 -14.45
N THR A 175 19.97 -1.76 -13.32
CA THR A 175 21.01 -0.74 -13.27
C THR A 175 22.14 -1.28 -14.12
N GLY A 176 22.47 -0.56 -15.19
CA GLY A 176 23.68 -0.82 -15.96
C GLY A 176 24.84 -0.99 -14.99
N ASP A 177 25.43 -2.17 -15.04
CA ASP A 177 26.77 -2.47 -14.58
C ASP A 177 26.90 -2.84 -13.09
N GLY A 178 26.95 -4.15 -12.86
CA GLY A 178 27.46 -4.74 -11.63
C GLY A 178 28.94 -4.43 -11.41
N SER A 179 29.22 -3.24 -10.88
CA SER A 179 30.42 -2.98 -10.10
C SER A 179 30.12 -1.86 -9.11
N SER A 180 30.31 -2.12 -7.81
CA SER A 180 30.12 -1.15 -6.73
C SER A 180 31.25 -0.11 -6.64
N ALA A 181 31.75 0.35 -7.78
CA ALA A 181 32.42 1.62 -7.88
C ALA A 181 31.36 2.61 -8.37
N SER A 182 31.17 3.71 -7.67
CA SER A 182 30.35 4.84 -8.11
C SER A 182 30.88 5.33 -9.46
N ALA A 183 30.45 4.71 -10.55
CA ALA A 183 30.58 5.28 -11.87
C ALA A 183 29.89 6.63 -11.78
N ALA A 184 30.61 7.68 -12.17
CA ALA A 184 29.98 8.97 -12.40
C ALA A 184 28.70 8.69 -13.22
N PRO A 185 27.56 9.33 -12.89
CA PRO A 185 26.32 9.11 -13.61
C PRO A 185 26.62 9.11 -15.11
N GLY A 186 26.07 8.18 -15.89
CA GLY A 186 26.13 8.34 -17.34
C GLY A 186 25.39 9.62 -17.75
N PRO A 187 25.63 10.15 -18.96
CA PRO A 187 24.79 11.20 -19.48
C PRO A 187 23.33 10.73 -19.51
N ASP A 188 22.42 11.53 -18.95
CA ASP A 188 20.98 11.27 -19.00
C ASP A 188 20.44 11.72 -20.35
N THR A 189 19.55 10.95 -20.97
CA THR A 189 19.02 11.26 -22.30
C THR A 189 17.50 11.14 -22.33
N GLU A 190 16.85 12.28 -22.58
CA GLU A 190 15.41 12.38 -22.76
C GLU A 190 15.08 12.59 -24.24
N VAL A 191 13.98 12.00 -24.71
CA VAL A 191 13.44 12.23 -26.06
C VAL A 191 12.03 12.77 -25.94
N VAL A 192 11.80 13.97 -26.50
CA VAL A 192 10.52 14.66 -26.46
C VAL A 192 10.04 14.93 -27.87
N GLN A 193 8.78 14.64 -28.16
CA GLN A 193 8.16 15.08 -29.41
C GLN A 193 7.74 16.55 -29.29
N LEU A 194 8.19 17.37 -30.23
CA LEU A 194 7.89 18.80 -30.31
C LEU A 194 7.38 19.15 -31.70
N CYS A 195 6.78 20.34 -31.81
CA CYS A 195 6.29 20.86 -33.07
C CYS A 195 7.00 22.16 -33.42
N ASP A 196 7.45 22.25 -34.66
CA ASP A 196 7.99 23.45 -35.27
C ASP A 196 6.89 24.17 -36.06
N THR A 197 6.57 25.40 -35.66
CA THR A 197 5.51 26.20 -36.28
C THR A 197 6.12 27.30 -37.15
N ALA A 198 6.04 27.14 -38.46
CA ALA A 198 6.54 28.08 -39.45
C ALA A 198 5.46 28.42 -40.49
N ASN A 199 5.20 29.71 -40.73
CA ASN A 199 4.22 30.19 -41.72
C ASN A 199 2.81 29.58 -41.55
N GLY A 200 2.38 29.35 -40.31
CA GLY A 200 1.07 28.76 -40.00
C GLY A 200 0.98 27.23 -40.17
N ALA A 201 2.05 26.56 -40.61
CA ALA A 201 2.13 25.11 -40.63
C ALA A 201 2.88 24.59 -39.39
N SER A 202 2.31 23.60 -38.71
CA SER A 202 2.95 22.87 -37.60
C SER A 202 3.51 21.54 -38.12
N ARG A 203 4.80 21.28 -37.87
CA ARG A 203 5.48 20.01 -38.23
C ARG A 203 6.06 19.37 -36.98
N ALA A 204 5.67 18.12 -36.71
CA ALA A 204 6.20 17.36 -35.57
C ALA A 204 7.60 16.79 -35.87
N PHE A 205 8.45 16.76 -34.85
CA PHE A 205 9.80 16.21 -34.87
C PHE A 205 10.19 15.70 -33.47
N LEU A 206 11.31 14.99 -33.34
CA LEU A 206 11.84 14.51 -32.06
C LEU A 206 13.04 15.35 -31.63
N ARG A 207 13.05 15.79 -30.38
CA ARG A 207 14.18 16.45 -29.74
C ARG A 207 14.79 15.53 -28.69
N ARG A 208 16.07 15.20 -28.86
CA ARG A 208 16.88 14.52 -27.86
C ARG A 208 17.61 15.55 -27.00
N LEU A 209 17.42 15.48 -25.69
CA LEU A 209 18.12 16.27 -24.68
C LEU A 209 19.09 15.35 -23.95
N THR A 210 20.39 15.62 -24.03
CA THR A 210 21.40 14.82 -23.32
C THR A 210 22.10 15.67 -22.26
N PHE A 211 21.88 15.33 -20.99
CA PHE A 211 22.44 15.99 -19.81
C PHE A 211 23.72 15.27 -19.38
N GLU A 212 24.87 15.91 -19.59
CA GLU A 212 26.13 15.41 -19.05
C GLU A 212 26.16 15.56 -17.52
N PRO A 213 26.89 14.69 -16.79
CA PRO A 213 26.94 14.75 -15.34
C PRO A 213 27.43 16.11 -14.83
N GLY A 214 26.59 16.79 -14.05
CA GLY A 214 26.88 18.12 -13.51
C GLY A 214 26.64 19.28 -14.48
N ALA A 215 26.05 19.03 -15.67
CA ALA A 215 25.64 20.08 -16.58
C ALA A 215 24.19 20.54 -16.29
N ASP A 216 24.00 21.84 -16.14
CA ASP A 216 22.66 22.44 -16.01
C ASP A 216 21.95 22.62 -17.36
N THR A 217 22.65 22.38 -18.47
CA THR A 217 22.14 22.60 -19.84
C THR A 217 22.38 21.35 -20.68
N PRO A 218 21.33 20.78 -21.31
CA PRO A 218 21.50 19.61 -22.16
C PRO A 218 22.12 19.98 -23.51
N THR A 219 22.80 19.02 -24.13
CA THR A 219 23.03 19.06 -25.57
C THR A 219 21.75 18.67 -26.31
N VAL A 220 21.46 19.34 -27.43
CA VAL A 220 20.21 19.18 -28.16
C VAL A 220 20.49 18.59 -29.53
N THR A 221 19.80 17.52 -29.89
CA THR A 221 19.78 16.97 -31.25
C THR A 221 18.35 16.79 -31.72
N ASP A 222 18.02 17.41 -32.86
CA ASP A 222 16.69 17.34 -33.46
C ASP A 222 16.71 16.37 -34.64
N THR A 223 15.74 15.47 -34.69
CA THR A 223 15.54 14.51 -35.79
C THR A 223 14.09 14.52 -36.24
N ALA A 224 13.83 14.02 -37.45
CA ALA A 224 12.48 13.67 -37.87
C ALA A 224 11.89 12.58 -36.95
N LEU A 225 10.61 12.27 -37.14
CA LEU A 225 9.90 11.24 -36.35
C LEU A 225 10.48 9.82 -36.50
N ASP A 226 11.37 9.61 -37.48
CA ASP A 226 12.12 8.36 -37.63
C ASP A 226 13.31 8.23 -36.65
N GLY A 227 13.59 9.26 -35.85
CA GLY A 227 14.65 9.28 -34.85
C GLY A 227 16.08 9.31 -35.41
N THR A 228 16.26 9.44 -36.73
CA THR A 228 17.57 9.29 -37.38
C THR A 228 17.87 10.37 -38.41
N THR A 229 16.87 10.85 -39.16
CA THR A 229 17.05 11.93 -40.13
C THR A 229 17.20 13.26 -39.39
N PRO A 230 18.31 14.01 -39.52
CA PRO A 230 18.47 15.30 -38.87
C PRO A 230 17.35 16.27 -39.23
N TYR A 231 16.85 17.01 -38.24
CA TYR A 231 15.81 18.02 -38.41
C TYR A 231 16.34 19.39 -37.98
N THR A 232 15.99 20.43 -38.73
CA THR A 232 16.34 21.81 -38.40
C THR A 232 15.05 22.61 -38.31
N PRO A 233 14.62 23.03 -37.11
CA PRO A 233 13.44 23.87 -36.96
C PRO A 233 13.57 25.16 -37.77
N ALA A 234 12.54 25.49 -38.55
CA ALA A 234 12.45 26.69 -39.38
C ALA A 234 11.60 27.80 -38.74
N GLY A 235 10.87 27.50 -37.66
CA GLY A 235 9.99 28.41 -36.94
C GLY A 235 10.07 28.25 -35.42
N THR A 236 8.96 28.53 -34.75
CA THR A 236 8.89 28.47 -33.28
C THR A 236 8.67 27.03 -32.84
N VAL A 237 9.60 26.50 -32.03
CA VAL A 237 9.49 25.18 -31.41
C VAL A 237 8.65 25.27 -30.13
N GLY A 238 7.63 24.44 -30.03
CA GLY A 238 6.81 24.29 -28.83
C GLY A 238 6.34 22.86 -28.64
N VAL A 239 5.63 22.60 -27.54
CA VAL A 239 4.86 21.37 -27.38
C VAL A 239 3.89 21.29 -28.56
N CYS A 240 3.79 20.12 -29.18
CA CYS A 240 2.74 19.91 -30.17
C CYS A 240 1.39 20.19 -29.51
N GLN A 241 0.80 21.34 -29.83
CA GLN A 241 -0.61 21.51 -29.54
C GLN A 241 -1.32 20.41 -30.32
N PRO A 242 -2.26 19.67 -29.70
CA PRO A 242 -3.19 18.90 -30.50
C PRO A 242 -3.70 19.85 -31.58
N ALA A 243 -3.73 19.37 -32.84
CA ALA A 243 -4.27 20.17 -33.93
C ALA A 243 -5.52 20.87 -33.40
N ALA A 244 -5.59 22.20 -33.52
CA ALA A 244 -6.77 22.96 -33.09
C ALA A 244 -7.97 22.15 -33.58
N PRO A 245 -8.83 21.65 -32.66
CA PRO A 245 -9.67 20.53 -33.00
C PRO A 245 -10.56 20.96 -34.16
N GLU A 246 -10.30 20.42 -35.34
CA GLU A 246 -11.33 20.31 -36.35
C GLU A 246 -12.32 19.34 -35.70
N ASP A 247 -13.38 19.91 -35.14
CA ASP A 247 -14.48 19.23 -34.47
C ASP A 247 -14.11 18.48 -33.18
N CYS A 248 -13.94 19.22 -32.07
CA CYS A 248 -13.84 18.56 -30.77
C CYS A 248 -15.20 18.02 -30.35
N HIS A 249 -15.30 16.71 -30.26
CA HIS A 249 -16.49 16.05 -29.78
C HIS A 249 -16.17 15.12 -28.61
N THR A 250 -17.03 15.13 -27.60
CA THR A 250 -16.96 14.21 -26.48
C THR A 250 -18.12 13.23 -26.57
N ALA A 251 -17.85 11.94 -26.36
CA ALA A 251 -18.90 10.92 -26.28
C ALA A 251 -19.37 10.73 -24.83
N SER A 252 -20.67 10.71 -24.60
CA SER A 252 -21.28 10.38 -23.30
C SER A 252 -22.35 9.30 -23.49
N THR A 253 -22.44 8.34 -22.57
CA THR A 253 -23.46 7.29 -22.63
C THR A 253 -24.35 7.39 -21.40
N VAL A 254 -25.66 7.46 -21.62
CA VAL A 254 -26.67 7.54 -20.56
C VAL A 254 -27.65 6.40 -20.76
N GLU A 255 -27.95 5.68 -19.68
CA GLU A 255 -29.06 4.72 -19.69
C GLU A 255 -30.39 5.45 -19.50
N LEU A 256 -31.34 5.16 -20.39
CA LEU A 256 -32.68 5.76 -20.40
C LEU A 256 -33.74 4.66 -20.53
N CYS A 257 -34.98 5.02 -20.28
CA CYS A 257 -36.13 4.17 -20.52
C CYS A 257 -37.04 4.80 -21.58
N ASP A 258 -37.49 3.96 -22.51
CA ASP A 258 -38.53 4.28 -23.48
C ASP A 258 -39.90 3.90 -22.89
N ALA A 259 -40.65 4.90 -22.44
CA ALA A 259 -41.99 4.73 -21.90
C ALA A 259 -43.02 4.58 -23.03
N HIS A 260 -43.60 3.39 -23.17
CA HIS A 260 -44.58 3.06 -24.22
C HIS A 260 -45.77 2.30 -23.63
N GLY A 261 -46.97 2.88 -23.77
CA GLY A 261 -48.20 2.27 -23.25
C GLY A 261 -48.13 2.07 -21.73
N THR A 262 -48.21 0.81 -21.27
CA THR A 262 -48.14 0.42 -19.85
C THR A 262 -46.77 -0.12 -19.41
N GLY A 263 -45.73 0.01 -20.25
CA GLY A 263 -44.40 -0.52 -19.98
C GLY A 263 -43.29 0.48 -20.27
N GLU A 264 -42.09 0.12 -19.79
CA GLU A 264 -40.85 0.83 -20.07
C GLU A 264 -39.81 -0.18 -20.58
N THR A 265 -39.01 0.19 -21.58
CA THR A 265 -37.87 -0.60 -22.05
C THR A 265 -36.58 0.18 -21.84
N ARG A 266 -35.59 -0.43 -21.18
CA ARG A 266 -34.27 0.16 -20.95
C ARG A 266 -33.44 0.14 -22.23
N PHE A 267 -32.71 1.21 -22.49
CA PHE A 267 -31.79 1.34 -23.63
C PHE A 267 -30.64 2.29 -23.28
N LEU A 268 -29.57 2.29 -24.08
CA LEU A 268 -28.45 3.22 -23.95
C LEU A 268 -28.56 4.30 -25.02
N ARG A 269 -28.39 5.56 -24.62
CA ARG A 269 -28.23 6.68 -25.55
C ARG A 269 -26.79 7.18 -25.50
N HIS A 270 -26.12 7.12 -26.64
CA HIS A 270 -24.79 7.65 -26.83
C HIS A 270 -24.90 9.06 -27.43
N TYR A 271 -24.54 10.08 -26.67
CA TYR A 271 -24.46 11.46 -27.11
C TYR A 271 -23.09 11.78 -27.68
N LEU A 272 -23.08 12.51 -28.79
CA LEU A 272 -21.94 13.25 -29.27
C LEU A 272 -22.14 14.71 -28.86
N LEU A 273 -21.27 15.21 -27.99
CA LEU A 273 -21.35 16.55 -27.41
C LEU A 273 -20.30 17.46 -28.04
N ASP A 274 -20.64 18.72 -28.28
CA ASP A 274 -19.67 19.77 -28.58
C ASP A 274 -18.80 20.01 -27.33
N CYS A 275 -17.47 19.88 -27.47
CA CYS A 275 -16.61 20.00 -26.29
C CYS A 275 -16.51 21.43 -25.74
N THR A 276 -16.91 22.44 -26.53
CA THR A 276 -16.81 23.87 -26.17
C THR A 276 -18.09 24.35 -25.50
N SER A 277 -19.26 24.07 -26.07
CA SER A 277 -20.55 24.51 -25.53
C SER A 277 -21.23 23.48 -24.64
N GLY A 278 -20.90 22.19 -24.81
CA GLY A 278 -21.61 21.07 -24.18
C GLY A 278 -22.91 20.70 -24.88
N ASP A 279 -23.23 21.32 -26.03
CA ASP A 279 -24.46 21.03 -26.77
C ASP A 279 -24.45 19.62 -27.36
N VAL A 280 -25.62 18.99 -27.41
CA VAL A 280 -25.79 17.70 -28.11
C VAL A 280 -25.75 17.94 -29.61
N LEU A 281 -24.73 17.40 -30.27
CA LEU A 281 -24.58 17.45 -31.73
C LEU A 281 -25.31 16.32 -32.41
N ASN A 282 -25.23 15.11 -31.83
CA ASN A 282 -25.91 13.92 -32.33
C ASN A 282 -26.15 12.92 -31.21
N PHE A 283 -27.03 11.95 -31.41
CA PHE A 283 -27.12 10.78 -30.56
C PHE A 283 -27.47 9.51 -31.34
N THR A 284 -27.10 8.37 -30.78
CA THR A 284 -27.51 7.05 -31.26
C THR A 284 -28.01 6.21 -30.10
N ASP A 285 -29.08 5.45 -30.35
CA ASP A 285 -29.71 4.60 -29.34
C ASP A 285 -29.39 3.14 -29.61
N THR A 286 -29.03 2.40 -28.56
CA THR A 286 -28.79 0.96 -28.61
C THR A 286 -29.53 0.23 -27.50
N THR A 287 -29.77 -1.06 -27.68
CA THR A 287 -30.14 -1.96 -26.58
C THR A 287 -29.00 -2.03 -25.57
N LEU A 288 -29.25 -2.61 -24.40
CA LEU A 288 -28.20 -2.84 -23.39
C LEU A 288 -27.08 -3.77 -23.90
N ASP A 289 -27.37 -4.59 -24.92
CA ASP A 289 -26.40 -5.48 -25.58
C ASP A 289 -25.68 -4.82 -26.76
N GLY A 290 -26.01 -3.56 -27.09
CA GLY A 290 -25.34 -2.77 -28.13
C GLY A 290 -25.96 -2.82 -29.52
N ASP A 291 -27.07 -3.53 -29.71
CA ASP A 291 -27.80 -3.52 -30.99
C ASP A 291 -28.54 -2.19 -31.21
N PRO A 292 -28.73 -1.70 -32.45
CA PRO A 292 -29.49 -0.49 -32.69
C PRO A 292 -30.90 -0.53 -32.09
N TYR A 293 -31.30 0.54 -31.40
CA TYR A 293 -32.61 0.67 -30.77
C TYR A 293 -33.37 1.87 -31.33
N THR A 294 -34.67 1.70 -31.57
CA THR A 294 -35.56 2.79 -32.00
C THR A 294 -36.54 3.08 -30.87
N VAL A 295 -36.48 4.28 -30.30
CA VAL A 295 -37.44 4.74 -29.28
C VAL A 295 -38.83 4.80 -29.90
N THR A 296 -39.77 4.08 -29.31
CA THR A 296 -41.17 3.95 -29.74
C THR A 296 -42.14 4.83 -28.95
N GLY A 297 -41.74 5.27 -27.76
CA GLY A 297 -42.50 6.12 -26.85
C GLY A 297 -41.70 7.35 -26.42
N THR A 298 -41.75 7.69 -25.13
CA THR A 298 -41.02 8.84 -24.57
C THR A 298 -39.74 8.37 -23.90
N ALA A 299 -38.59 8.79 -24.41
CA ALA A 299 -37.31 8.58 -23.74
C ALA A 299 -37.21 9.47 -22.49
N GLY A 300 -36.97 8.86 -21.33
CA GLY A 300 -36.81 9.54 -20.06
C GLY A 300 -35.88 8.78 -19.12
N GLN A 301 -35.66 9.33 -17.92
CA GLN A 301 -35.04 8.55 -16.87
C GLN A 301 -35.94 7.35 -16.56
N CYS A 302 -35.34 6.18 -16.43
CA CYS A 302 -36.07 5.00 -15.98
C CYS A 302 -36.79 5.30 -14.68
N SER A 303 -38.06 4.92 -14.60
CA SER A 303 -38.71 4.83 -13.30
C SER A 303 -37.81 3.96 -12.43
N GLN A 304 -37.27 4.55 -11.35
CA GLN A 304 -36.49 3.73 -10.43
C GLN A 304 -37.39 2.59 -9.99
N PRO A 305 -36.96 1.31 -10.11
CA PRO A 305 -37.74 0.23 -9.55
C PRO A 305 -38.02 0.60 -8.10
N LYS A 306 -39.28 0.46 -7.68
CA LYS A 306 -39.72 0.67 -6.30
C LYS A 306 -38.73 -0.06 -5.41
N CYS A 307 -37.79 0.66 -4.79
CA CYS A 307 -36.62 0.02 -4.23
C CYS A 307 -37.09 -0.87 -3.08
N PRO A 308 -36.89 -2.20 -3.15
CA PRO A 308 -37.03 -3.02 -1.95
C PRO A 308 -36.06 -2.48 -0.90
N ALA A 309 -36.37 -2.73 0.37
CA ALA A 309 -35.57 -2.28 1.51
C ALA A 309 -34.06 -2.49 1.23
N HIS A 310 -33.29 -1.40 1.25
CA HIS A 310 -31.87 -1.39 0.93
C HIS A 310 -30.99 -1.68 2.16
N SER A 311 -31.56 -1.50 3.36
CA SER A 311 -30.98 -1.94 4.62
C SER A 311 -32.07 -2.52 5.53
N VAL A 312 -31.70 -3.51 6.33
CA VAL A 312 -32.53 -4.05 7.40
C VAL A 312 -31.99 -3.53 8.73
N LEU A 313 -32.88 -2.97 9.54
CA LEU A 313 -32.62 -2.56 10.92
C LEU A 313 -33.24 -3.57 11.86
N GLU A 314 -32.60 -3.78 13.00
CA GLU A 314 -33.07 -4.65 14.06
C GLU A 314 -33.40 -3.80 15.29
N ARG A 315 -34.57 -4.05 15.90
CA ARG A 315 -34.96 -3.46 17.18
C ARG A 315 -35.47 -4.57 18.10
N CYS A 316 -34.96 -4.63 19.33
CA CYS A 316 -35.53 -5.51 20.35
C CYS A 316 -36.78 -4.85 20.96
N ALA A 317 -37.80 -5.65 21.21
CA ALA A 317 -39.05 -5.24 21.81
C ALA A 317 -39.56 -6.31 22.80
N TYR A 318 -40.55 -5.98 23.60
CA TYR A 318 -41.09 -6.85 24.64
C TYR A 318 -42.61 -6.99 24.54
N ASP A 319 -43.11 -8.16 24.89
CA ASP A 319 -44.53 -8.52 24.85
C ASP A 319 -45.02 -8.87 26.26
N ASP A 320 -46.13 -8.24 26.67
CA ASP A 320 -46.90 -8.54 27.89
C ASP A 320 -47.95 -9.60 27.54
N THR A 321 -47.56 -10.87 27.65
CA THR A 321 -48.36 -11.99 27.17
C THR A 321 -49.53 -12.34 28.08
N ASP A 322 -49.48 -11.95 29.36
CA ASP A 322 -50.53 -12.22 30.33
C ASP A 322 -51.42 -11.02 30.68
N GLY A 323 -51.04 -9.82 30.23
CA GLY A 323 -51.81 -8.58 30.33
C GLY A 323 -51.72 -7.91 31.70
N ASP A 324 -50.70 -8.20 32.49
CA ASP A 324 -50.50 -7.60 33.81
C ASP A 324 -49.78 -6.24 33.77
N GLY A 325 -49.34 -5.81 32.58
CA GLY A 325 -48.61 -4.57 32.34
C GLY A 325 -47.09 -4.70 32.45
N LEU A 326 -46.55 -5.90 32.62
CA LEU A 326 -45.13 -6.20 32.68
C LEU A 326 -44.68 -6.99 31.45
N ALA A 327 -43.41 -6.83 31.05
CA ALA A 327 -42.86 -7.59 29.93
C ALA A 327 -42.63 -9.07 30.32
N ASP A 328 -43.16 -9.99 29.52
CA ASP A 328 -42.96 -11.44 29.68
C ASP A 328 -41.94 -12.01 28.69
N THR A 329 -42.07 -11.62 27.41
CA THR A 329 -41.35 -12.25 26.29
C THR A 329 -40.65 -11.20 25.44
N GLY A 330 -39.32 -11.31 25.31
CA GLY A 330 -38.56 -10.51 24.34
C GLY A 330 -38.71 -11.04 22.92
N TYR A 331 -38.81 -10.13 21.95
CA TYR A 331 -38.83 -10.43 20.52
C TYR A 331 -38.04 -9.37 19.74
N VAL A 332 -37.82 -9.64 18.45
CA VAL A 332 -37.07 -8.77 17.55
C VAL A 332 -37.96 -8.30 16.41
N GLU A 333 -37.96 -7.00 16.14
CA GLU A 333 -38.60 -6.35 15.01
C GLU A 333 -37.55 -6.09 13.91
N LEU A 334 -37.82 -6.55 12.69
CA LEU A 334 -37.00 -6.26 11.53
C LEU A 334 -37.66 -5.17 10.69
N TYR A 335 -36.95 -4.07 10.45
CA TYR A 335 -37.43 -2.96 9.62
C TYR A 335 -36.62 -2.82 8.35
N GLY A 336 -37.29 -2.58 7.23
CA GLY A 336 -36.68 -2.26 5.95
C GLY A 336 -36.64 -0.76 5.75
N VAL A 337 -35.47 -0.24 5.36
CA VAL A 337 -35.32 1.17 4.96
C VAL A 337 -35.24 1.24 3.44
N ASP A 338 -36.15 1.97 2.81
CA ASP A 338 -36.11 2.17 1.36
C ASP A 338 -35.13 3.29 0.93
N CYS A 339 -34.99 3.50 -0.38
CA CYS A 339 -34.07 4.52 -0.91
C CYS A 339 -34.45 5.97 -0.57
N THR A 340 -35.66 6.21 -0.08
CA THR A 340 -36.11 7.52 0.40
C THR A 340 -35.84 7.72 1.89
N GLY A 341 -35.39 6.66 2.58
CA GLY A 341 -35.24 6.62 4.02
C GLY A 341 -36.54 6.27 4.76
N ALA A 342 -37.60 5.84 4.06
CA ALA A 342 -38.83 5.42 4.71
C ALA A 342 -38.63 4.03 5.34
N VAL A 343 -39.06 3.90 6.61
CA VAL A 343 -38.92 2.69 7.41
C VAL A 343 -40.23 1.91 7.37
N THR A 344 -40.18 0.61 7.06
CA THR A 344 -41.34 -0.29 7.03
C THR A 344 -41.05 -1.55 7.84
N LEU A 345 -41.94 -1.94 8.75
CA LEU A 345 -41.82 -3.21 9.48
C LEU A 345 -41.92 -4.38 8.50
N LEU A 346 -40.90 -5.23 8.47
CA LEU A 346 -40.81 -6.43 7.63
C LEU A 346 -41.41 -7.64 8.34
N GLY A 347 -41.25 -7.71 9.67
CA GLY A 347 -41.78 -8.77 10.50
C GLY A 347 -41.19 -8.78 11.90
N THR A 348 -41.77 -9.62 12.74
CA THR A 348 -41.37 -9.84 14.14
C THR A 348 -40.96 -11.29 14.33
N TYR A 349 -39.92 -11.53 15.13
CA TYR A 349 -39.25 -12.83 15.28
C TYR A 349 -38.86 -13.10 16.73
N THR A 350 -38.64 -14.36 17.08
CA THR A 350 -37.95 -14.73 18.33
C THR A 350 -36.55 -14.10 18.37
N PRO A 351 -35.94 -13.89 19.55
CA PRO A 351 -34.64 -13.21 19.67
C PRO A 351 -33.48 -13.85 18.90
N ASP A 352 -33.58 -15.14 18.55
CA ASP A 352 -32.60 -15.86 17.72
C ASP A 352 -32.89 -15.76 16.21
N LEU A 353 -33.90 -14.97 15.83
CA LEU A 353 -34.42 -14.81 14.47
C LEU A 353 -34.88 -16.11 13.80
N ALA A 354 -35.04 -17.21 14.55
CA ALA A 354 -35.32 -18.53 13.99
C ALA A 354 -36.80 -18.73 13.64
N THR A 355 -37.70 -18.07 14.36
CA THR A 355 -39.15 -18.25 14.24
C THR A 355 -39.87 -16.91 14.19
N PRO A 356 -40.80 -16.68 13.24
CA PRO A 356 -41.71 -15.55 13.31
C PRO A 356 -42.47 -15.54 14.64
N TYR A 357 -42.62 -14.37 15.24
CA TYR A 357 -43.30 -14.15 16.50
C TYR A 357 -44.46 -13.17 16.27
N THR A 358 -45.61 -13.37 16.91
CA THR A 358 -46.75 -12.45 16.82
C THR A 358 -47.02 -11.89 18.21
N PRO A 359 -46.69 -10.62 18.48
CA PRO A 359 -46.92 -10.00 19.78
C PRO A 359 -48.41 -9.96 20.17
N VAL A 360 -48.72 -10.19 21.45
CA VAL A 360 -50.07 -10.16 22.04
C VAL A 360 -50.40 -8.77 22.58
N SER A 361 -49.49 -8.16 23.32
CA SER A 361 -49.57 -6.81 23.89
C SER A 361 -48.15 -6.21 24.00
N PRO A 362 -47.63 -5.60 22.91
CA PRO A 362 -46.32 -4.93 22.93
C PRO A 362 -46.22 -3.88 24.04
N VAL A 363 -45.11 -3.89 24.78
CA VAL A 363 -44.77 -2.88 25.79
C VAL A 363 -43.42 -2.23 25.47
N ASP A 364 -43.32 -0.91 25.67
CA ASP A 364 -42.14 -0.11 25.33
C ASP A 364 -40.99 -0.22 26.35
N ASP A 365 -41.28 -0.69 27.57
CA ASP A 365 -40.35 -0.68 28.70
C ASP A 365 -40.11 -2.10 29.25
N THR A 366 -38.87 -2.38 29.64
CA THR A 366 -38.57 -3.51 30.52
C THR A 366 -38.94 -3.15 31.96
N PRO A 367 -39.63 -4.02 32.72
CA PRO A 367 -39.62 -3.93 34.17
C PRO A 367 -38.23 -4.37 34.66
N ASP A 368 -37.56 -3.46 35.36
CA ASP A 368 -36.24 -3.56 35.99
C ASP A 368 -35.03 -3.21 35.07
N ASP A 369 -34.62 -1.95 35.19
CA ASP A 369 -33.42 -1.34 34.62
C ASP A 369 -32.16 -2.22 34.72
N ALA A 370 -31.58 -2.56 33.56
CA ALA A 370 -30.14 -2.39 33.31
C ALA A 370 -29.74 -2.53 31.83
N GLU A 371 -30.55 -3.13 30.95
CA GLU A 371 -30.07 -3.43 29.60
C GLU A 371 -31.23 -3.50 28.58
N GLY A 372 -32.00 -2.41 28.49
CA GLY A 372 -32.83 -2.19 27.29
C GLY A 372 -31.91 -2.14 26.07
N ALA A 373 -32.32 -2.74 24.95
CA ALA A 373 -31.52 -2.67 23.73
C ALA A 373 -31.30 -1.20 23.37
N GLU A 374 -30.04 -0.81 23.21
CA GLU A 374 -29.67 0.54 22.79
C GLU A 374 -30.49 0.91 21.55
N PRO A 375 -31.14 2.10 21.53
CA PRO A 375 -31.97 2.48 20.40
C PRO A 375 -31.17 2.38 19.09
N ALA A 376 -31.81 1.87 18.04
CA ALA A 376 -31.13 1.74 16.75
C ALA A 376 -30.72 3.15 16.26
N PHE A 377 -29.41 3.38 16.17
CA PHE A 377 -28.84 4.62 15.65
C PHE A 377 -28.46 4.46 14.18
N GLY A 378 -28.98 5.35 13.33
CA GLY A 378 -28.61 5.46 11.94
C GLY A 378 -27.72 6.67 11.68
N ALA A 379 -27.02 6.68 10.54
CA ALA A 379 -26.29 7.85 10.05
C ALA A 379 -26.89 8.33 8.72
N GLN A 380 -27.32 9.59 8.67
CA GLN A 380 -27.77 10.24 7.44
C GLN A 380 -26.64 11.07 6.85
N ALA A 381 -26.23 10.75 5.62
CA ALA A 381 -25.21 11.50 4.89
C ALA A 381 -25.80 12.70 4.14
N HIS A 382 -25.03 13.78 4.08
CA HIS A 382 -25.40 15.04 3.44
C HIS A 382 -24.20 15.63 2.69
N ARG A 383 -24.47 16.44 1.66
CA ARG A 383 -23.44 17.18 0.91
C ARG A 383 -23.96 18.56 0.52
N VAL A 384 -23.08 19.56 0.56
CA VAL A 384 -23.32 20.88 -0.03
C VAL A 384 -22.03 21.40 -0.67
N GLU A 385 -22.17 22.17 -1.73
CA GLU A 385 -21.06 22.92 -2.34
C GLU A 385 -21.24 24.40 -2.06
N LEU A 386 -20.21 25.03 -1.52
CA LEU A 386 -20.18 26.45 -1.22
C LEU A 386 -19.51 27.20 -2.36
N ALA A 387 -20.22 28.17 -2.94
CA ALA A 387 -19.63 29.17 -3.83
C ALA A 387 -18.78 30.17 -3.02
N ALA A 388 -17.85 30.86 -3.68
CA ALA A 388 -17.05 31.92 -3.06
C ALA A 388 -17.94 32.94 -2.31
N GLY A 389 -17.58 33.24 -1.06
CA GLY A 389 -18.32 34.08 -0.13
C GLY A 389 -19.41 33.35 0.68
N ALA A 390 -19.76 32.10 0.35
CA ALA A 390 -20.74 31.33 1.10
C ALA A 390 -20.12 30.63 2.31
N SER A 391 -20.92 30.45 3.36
CA SER A 391 -20.50 29.82 4.62
C SER A 391 -21.45 28.69 5.05
N TRP A 392 -20.89 27.67 5.68
CA TRP A 392 -21.60 26.60 6.36
C TRP A 392 -21.24 26.60 7.86
N ASN A 393 -22.23 26.34 8.71
CA ASN A 393 -22.05 26.34 10.16
C ASN A 393 -22.57 25.04 10.78
N ALA A 394 -21.74 24.38 11.56
CA ALA A 394 -22.08 23.14 12.26
C ALA A 394 -23.22 23.33 13.26
N SER A 395 -23.35 24.50 13.90
CA SER A 395 -24.39 24.77 14.90
C SER A 395 -25.82 24.72 14.32
N ALA A 396 -25.96 24.88 13.00
CA ALA A 396 -27.24 24.75 12.31
C ALA A 396 -27.66 23.28 12.07
N ARG A 397 -26.83 22.30 12.47
CA ARG A 397 -27.04 20.86 12.24
C ARG A 397 -27.14 20.13 13.59
N THR A 398 -28.31 19.62 13.93
CA THR A 398 -28.45 18.79 15.15
C THR A 398 -27.86 17.39 14.93
N ALA A 399 -27.35 16.75 15.99
CA ALA A 399 -26.80 15.40 15.96
C ALA A 399 -25.69 15.18 14.91
N LEU A 400 -24.85 16.19 14.66
CA LEU A 400 -23.75 16.09 13.70
C LEU A 400 -22.71 15.07 14.18
N GLN A 401 -22.29 14.14 13.31
CA GLN A 401 -21.40 13.03 13.66
C GLN A 401 -20.03 13.14 12.98
N SER A 402 -20.01 13.53 11.71
CA SER A 402 -18.77 13.83 10.98
C SER A 402 -18.96 14.97 10.00
N VAL A 403 -17.88 15.68 9.67
CA VAL A 403 -17.82 16.73 8.65
C VAL A 403 -16.48 16.57 7.93
N THR A 404 -16.49 16.63 6.60
CA THR A 404 -15.30 16.75 5.77
C THR A 404 -15.48 17.94 4.82
N ALA A 405 -14.45 18.79 4.74
CA ALA A 405 -14.41 19.93 3.84
C ALA A 405 -13.25 19.78 2.86
N VAL A 406 -13.49 20.08 1.58
CA VAL A 406 -12.48 20.01 0.50
C VAL A 406 -12.55 21.28 -0.34
N ALA A 407 -11.42 21.96 -0.53
CA ALA A 407 -11.35 23.18 -1.35
C ALA A 407 -10.96 22.87 -2.81
N HIS A 408 -11.69 23.45 -3.76
CA HIS A 408 -11.50 23.28 -5.20
C HIS A 408 -11.26 24.63 -5.88
N GLY A 409 -10.12 24.77 -6.56
CA GLY A 409 -9.79 25.96 -7.35
C GLY A 409 -9.69 27.27 -6.55
N GLY A 410 -9.42 27.20 -5.24
CA GLY A 410 -9.26 28.35 -4.35
C GLY A 410 -9.01 27.96 -2.89
N THR A 411 -9.28 28.88 -1.98
CA THR A 411 -9.07 28.72 -0.52
C THR A 411 -10.38 28.83 0.24
N GLY A 412 -10.47 28.11 1.36
CA GLY A 412 -11.51 28.32 2.37
C GLY A 412 -10.91 28.75 3.72
N THR A 413 -11.76 29.29 4.59
CA THR A 413 -11.42 29.54 5.99
C THR A 413 -12.24 28.61 6.87
N VAL A 414 -11.54 27.83 7.70
CA VAL A 414 -12.12 26.97 8.73
C VAL A 414 -11.91 27.64 10.08
N THR A 415 -13.00 28.00 10.76
CA THR A 415 -12.95 28.57 12.11
C THR A 415 -13.38 27.52 13.13
N THR A 416 -12.45 27.12 14.00
CA THR A 416 -12.69 26.22 15.14
C THR A 416 -12.61 26.98 16.48
N ALA A 417 -12.65 26.27 17.60
CA ALA A 417 -12.41 26.86 18.92
C ALA A 417 -10.98 27.41 19.07
N ASP A 418 -10.02 26.86 18.31
CA ASP A 418 -8.61 27.29 18.33
C ASP A 418 -8.35 28.51 17.43
N GLY A 419 -9.36 28.95 16.68
CA GLY A 419 -9.30 30.10 15.78
C GLY A 419 -9.48 29.75 14.30
N PRO A 420 -9.31 30.73 13.40
CA PRO A 420 -9.38 30.52 11.96
C PRO A 420 -8.09 29.89 11.42
N SER A 421 -8.24 28.99 10.46
CA SER A 421 -7.18 28.37 9.66
C SER A 421 -7.59 28.36 8.18
N THR A 422 -6.60 28.38 7.29
CA THR A 422 -6.84 28.35 5.84
C THR A 422 -6.84 26.90 5.34
N LEU A 423 -7.84 26.56 4.52
CA LEU A 423 -7.93 25.33 3.75
C LEU A 423 -7.50 25.64 2.31
N HIS A 424 -6.35 25.12 1.88
CA HIS A 424 -5.79 25.39 0.55
C HIS A 424 -6.39 24.48 -0.53
N THR A 425 -6.22 24.86 -1.81
CA THR A 425 -6.72 24.06 -2.93
C THR A 425 -6.19 22.64 -2.90
N GLY A 426 -7.10 21.66 -2.99
CA GLY A 426 -6.76 20.24 -2.95
C GLY A 426 -6.59 19.68 -1.54
N GLU A 427 -6.62 20.53 -0.50
CA GLU A 427 -6.62 20.05 0.88
C GLU A 427 -8.01 19.59 1.32
N ALA A 428 -8.02 18.59 2.20
CA ALA A 428 -9.19 18.09 2.88
C ALA A 428 -8.98 18.15 4.39
N ALA A 429 -9.99 18.59 5.13
CA ALA A 429 -10.00 18.58 6.58
C ALA A 429 -11.26 17.87 7.09
N THR A 430 -11.08 16.97 8.05
CA THR A 430 -12.15 16.10 8.58
C THR A 430 -12.24 16.21 10.09
N TRP A 431 -13.47 16.29 10.59
CA TRP A 431 -13.82 16.21 12.01
C TRP A 431 -14.85 15.11 12.19
N SER A 432 -14.69 14.27 13.19
CA SER A 432 -15.68 13.28 13.57
C SER A 432 -15.73 13.14 15.08
N VAL A 433 -16.84 12.65 15.61
CA VAL A 433 -16.84 12.09 16.95
C VAL A 433 -15.89 10.88 17.00
N ALA A 434 -15.23 10.67 18.14
CA ALA A 434 -14.17 9.66 18.24
C ALA A 434 -14.70 8.31 18.76
N ARG A 435 -15.81 8.33 19.49
CA ARG A 435 -16.42 7.13 20.09
C ARG A 435 -17.88 7.03 19.70
N GLU A 436 -18.37 5.81 19.61
CA GLU A 436 -19.78 5.51 19.35
C GLU A 436 -20.72 6.08 20.43
N THR A 437 -20.20 6.35 21.63
CA THR A 437 -20.93 6.97 22.75
C THR A 437 -20.96 8.50 22.70
N ASP A 438 -20.19 9.13 21.80
CA ASP A 438 -20.14 10.59 21.71
C ASP A 438 -21.38 11.09 20.94
N ALA A 439 -22.25 11.83 21.63
CA ALA A 439 -23.57 12.17 21.12
C ALA A 439 -23.56 13.10 19.89
N ALA A 440 -22.57 14.00 19.77
CA ALA A 440 -22.45 14.91 18.63
C ALA A 440 -21.08 15.63 18.59
N LEU A 441 -20.64 16.00 17.40
CA LEU A 441 -19.61 17.00 17.17
C LEU A 441 -20.15 18.36 17.66
N THR A 442 -19.55 18.88 18.74
CA THR A 442 -19.95 20.16 19.34
C THR A 442 -18.78 21.13 19.35
N GLY A 443 -19.06 22.40 19.03
CA GLY A 443 -18.07 23.47 19.00
C GLY A 443 -18.39 24.52 17.94
N PRO A 444 -17.73 25.69 17.98
CA PRO A 444 -17.73 26.57 16.83
C PRO A 444 -16.99 25.83 15.70
N LEU A 445 -17.72 25.48 14.64
CA LEU A 445 -17.15 25.02 13.38
C LEU A 445 -17.89 25.73 12.26
N THR A 446 -17.22 26.72 11.66
CA THR A 446 -17.72 27.44 10.49
C THR A 446 -16.72 27.28 9.37
N ILE A 447 -17.20 26.93 8.18
CA ILE A 447 -16.40 26.77 6.98
C ILE A 447 -16.91 27.76 5.94
N THR A 448 -16.03 28.63 5.45
CA THR A 448 -16.35 29.64 4.42
C THR A 448 -15.50 29.36 3.19
N ALA A 449 -16.08 29.41 2.00
CA ALA A 449 -15.31 29.42 0.76
C ALA A 449 -14.86 30.87 0.50
N ASP A 450 -13.57 31.16 0.61
CA ASP A 450 -13.05 32.52 0.41
C ASP A 450 -12.86 32.80 -1.09
N SER A 451 -12.26 31.84 -1.80
CA SER A 451 -12.09 31.84 -3.25
C SER A 451 -12.35 30.44 -3.81
N GLY A 452 -12.79 30.34 -5.07
CA GLY A 452 -13.16 29.05 -5.66
C GLY A 452 -14.43 28.45 -5.02
N THR A 453 -14.49 27.12 -4.92
CA THR A 453 -15.58 26.41 -4.24
C THR A 453 -15.06 25.53 -3.12
N VAL A 454 -15.91 25.25 -2.12
CA VAL A 454 -15.61 24.28 -1.06
C VAL A 454 -16.76 23.27 -0.98
N THR A 455 -16.45 21.98 -1.17
CA THR A 455 -17.41 20.90 -0.92
C THR A 455 -17.39 20.55 0.56
N ILE A 456 -18.56 20.43 1.17
CA ILE A 456 -18.73 19.93 2.54
C ILE A 456 -19.62 18.69 2.50
N THR A 457 -19.11 17.58 3.02
CA THR A 457 -19.87 16.36 3.29
C THR A 457 -19.99 16.17 4.78
N TRP A 458 -21.14 15.72 5.28
CA TRP A 458 -21.31 15.48 6.71
C TRP A 458 -22.31 14.36 6.97
N THR A 459 -22.19 13.72 8.14
CA THR A 459 -23.18 12.75 8.63
C THR A 459 -23.89 13.28 9.86
N ARG A 460 -25.16 12.94 10.02
CA ARG A 460 -25.94 13.20 11.23
C ARG A 460 -26.45 11.90 11.80
N GLY A 461 -26.35 11.73 13.12
CA GLY A 461 -27.01 10.66 13.84
C GLY A 461 -28.52 10.87 13.77
N VAL A 462 -29.25 9.80 13.49
CA VAL A 462 -30.71 9.76 13.56
C VAL A 462 -31.10 8.60 14.43
N THR A 463 -32.01 8.82 15.37
CA THR A 463 -32.68 7.72 16.06
C THR A 463 -33.68 7.13 15.08
N LEU A 464 -33.57 5.83 14.83
CA LEU A 464 -34.49 5.10 13.99
C LEU A 464 -35.66 4.68 14.89
N SER A 465 -36.75 5.45 14.82
CA SER A 465 -37.98 5.22 15.59
C SER A 465 -38.91 4.22 14.93
#